data_AF-A0A388RQ76-F1
#
_entry.id   AF-A0A388RQ76-F1
#
_cell.length_a   1.000
_cell.length_b   1.000
_cell.length_c   1.000
_cell.angle_alpha   90.00
_cell.angle_beta   90.00
_cell.angle_gamma   90.00
#
_symmetry.space_group_name_H-M   'P 1'
#
loop_
_entity.id
_entity.type
_entity.pdbx_description
1 polymer ?
#
loop_
_entity_poly.entity_id
_entity_poly.type
_entity_poly.pdbx_seq_one_letter_code
_entity_poly.pdbx_strand_id
1 'polypeptide(L)'
;MQMYPVEQAALAELEAGLARREAVRHEAEAPHRTGGVALRLRQVVKRYDGREVLHDVALDVAPGEFVAIVGRSGCGKSTLLRLVAGLEGADAGTIAIDGDAQDHAKSSRKRGADVRVMFQDARLLPWKRVLDNVALGLPRARRGEAAEVLAQVGLADRAQAWPARLSGGQRQRVALARALVHHPQLLLLDEPLGALDALTRIEMQGLIEGLWRRLGFTALLVTHDVSEAVALADRIVLIEDGHIAMDEPVALARPRERGAAGFAQLEASVLQRVMRQTPAAPSPLDAGTKRRAQRIDDGTHIDMTESSFAGAR
;
A
#
# COMPACT_ATOMS: atom_id res chain seq x y z
N MET A 1 -3.79 -46.75 -45.66
CA MET A 1 -2.59 -45.90 -45.52
C MET A 1 -2.29 -45.81 -44.02
N GLN A 2 -1.32 -46.59 -43.52
CA GLN A 2 -0.97 -46.57 -42.10
C GLN A 2 -0.19 -45.27 -41.84
N MET A 3 -0.72 -44.44 -40.95
CA MET A 3 -0.14 -43.16 -40.55
C MET A 3 1.16 -43.43 -39.77
N TYR A 4 2.26 -42.79 -40.17
CA TYR A 4 3.59 -43.08 -39.61
C TYR A 4 3.70 -42.62 -38.14
N PRO A 5 4.53 -43.25 -37.29
CA PRO A 5 4.62 -42.95 -35.86
C PRO A 5 4.89 -41.47 -35.54
N VAL A 6 5.61 -40.77 -36.42
CA VAL A 6 5.95 -39.35 -36.26
C VAL A 6 4.74 -38.43 -36.52
N GLU A 7 3.86 -38.81 -37.45
CA GLU A 7 2.63 -38.08 -37.75
C GLU A 7 1.61 -38.19 -36.61
N GLN A 8 1.57 -39.36 -35.94
CA GLN A 8 0.72 -39.57 -34.76
C GLN A 8 1.18 -38.74 -33.55
N ALA A 9 2.50 -38.64 -33.34
CA ALA A 9 3.07 -37.80 -32.27
C ALA A 9 2.81 -36.30 -32.51
N ALA A 10 2.96 -35.84 -33.76
CA ALA A 10 2.67 -34.46 -34.13
C ALA A 10 1.18 -34.12 -33.97
N LEU A 11 0.26 -35.03 -34.30
CA LEU A 11 -1.18 -34.84 -34.09
C LEU A 11 -1.52 -34.73 -32.59
N ALA A 12 -0.95 -35.61 -31.76
CA ALA A 12 -1.16 -35.60 -30.31
C ALA A 12 -0.65 -34.32 -29.64
N GLU A 13 0.48 -33.76 -30.09
CA GLU A 13 0.97 -32.46 -29.61
C GLU A 13 0.07 -31.29 -30.02
N LEU A 14 -0.49 -31.35 -31.23
CA LEU A 14 -1.40 -30.33 -31.75
C LEU A 14 -2.74 -30.36 -31.02
N GLU A 15 -3.28 -31.55 -30.76
CA GLU A 15 -4.48 -31.77 -29.94
C GLU A 15 -4.27 -31.35 -28.49
N ALA A 16 -3.13 -31.68 -27.87
CA ALA A 16 -2.78 -31.21 -26.54
C ALA A 16 -2.61 -29.68 -26.48
N GLY A 17 -2.07 -29.08 -27.54
CA GLY A 17 -1.95 -27.63 -27.69
C GLY A 17 -3.30 -26.92 -27.85
N LEU A 18 -4.23 -27.53 -28.58
CA LEU A 18 -5.60 -27.05 -28.74
C LEU A 18 -6.39 -27.19 -27.43
N ALA A 19 -6.31 -28.33 -26.76
CA ALA A 19 -6.93 -28.55 -25.45
C ALA A 19 -6.40 -27.59 -24.37
N ARG A 20 -5.09 -27.27 -24.38
CA ARG A 20 -4.53 -26.22 -23.50
C ARG A 20 -5.07 -24.83 -23.84
N ARG A 21 -5.24 -24.51 -25.12
CA ARG A 21 -5.81 -23.23 -25.57
C ARG A 21 -7.29 -23.12 -25.22
N GLU A 22 -8.04 -24.20 -25.33
CA GLU A 22 -9.44 -24.29 -24.94
C GLU A 22 -9.62 -24.23 -23.43
N ALA A 23 -8.75 -24.88 -22.64
CA ALA A 23 -8.74 -24.77 -21.19
C ALA A 23 -8.45 -23.33 -20.71
N VAL A 24 -7.47 -22.65 -21.31
CA VAL A 24 -7.18 -21.23 -21.03
C VAL A 24 -8.36 -20.33 -21.45
N ARG A 25 -9.09 -20.70 -22.51
CA ARG A 25 -10.29 -19.98 -22.96
C ARG A 25 -11.47 -20.19 -22.01
N HIS A 26 -11.66 -21.40 -21.48
CA HIS A 26 -12.69 -21.72 -20.49
C HIS A 26 -12.40 -21.10 -19.12
N GLU A 27 -11.13 -21.03 -18.67
CA GLU A 27 -10.75 -20.30 -17.45
C GLU A 27 -11.01 -18.79 -17.55
N ALA A 28 -10.88 -18.21 -18.75
CA ALA A 28 -11.19 -16.79 -18.99
C ALA A 28 -12.71 -16.48 -19.00
N GLU A 29 -13.56 -17.51 -18.98
CA GLU A 29 -15.04 -17.42 -18.98
C GLU A 29 -15.67 -17.81 -17.63
N ALA A 30 -14.88 -18.06 -16.58
CA ALA A 30 -15.44 -18.27 -15.24
C ALA A 30 -16.22 -17.02 -14.78
N PRO A 31 -17.43 -17.17 -14.23
CA PRO A 31 -18.23 -16.03 -13.77
C PRO A 31 -17.46 -15.24 -12.71
N HIS A 32 -17.31 -13.93 -12.92
CA HIS A 32 -16.65 -13.03 -11.97
C HIS A 32 -17.34 -13.14 -10.62
N ARG A 33 -16.61 -13.58 -9.60
CA ARG A 33 -17.08 -13.52 -8.21
C ARG A 33 -17.10 -12.04 -7.81
N THR A 34 -18.29 -11.46 -7.78
CA THR A 34 -18.50 -10.08 -7.33
C THR A 34 -18.41 -10.01 -5.81
N GLY A 35 -17.56 -9.13 -5.29
CA GLY A 35 -17.41 -8.85 -3.87
C GLY A 35 -16.00 -9.13 -3.33
N GLY A 36 -15.70 -8.53 -2.18
CA GLY A 36 -14.43 -8.69 -1.50
C GLY A 36 -14.21 -10.08 -0.93
N VAL A 37 -12.98 -10.37 -0.55
CA VAL A 37 -12.56 -11.65 0.05
C VAL A 37 -11.97 -11.43 1.44
N ALA A 38 -12.10 -12.44 2.30
CA ALA A 38 -11.44 -12.43 3.59
C ALA A 38 -9.93 -12.67 3.40
N LEU A 39 -9.10 -11.98 4.18
CA LEU A 39 -7.66 -12.20 4.25
C LEU A 39 -7.29 -12.56 5.69
N ARG A 40 -6.55 -13.66 5.87
CA ARG A 40 -6.12 -14.12 7.18
C ARG A 40 -4.62 -14.41 7.17
N LEU A 41 -3.88 -13.70 8.01
CA LEU A 41 -2.48 -13.92 8.27
C LEU A 41 -2.35 -14.52 9.66
N ARG A 42 -1.64 -15.64 9.76
CA ARG A 42 -1.33 -16.30 11.04
C ARG A 42 0.17 -16.48 11.14
N GLN A 43 0.76 -15.81 12.13
CA GLN A 43 2.14 -15.96 12.53
C GLN A 43 3.15 -15.78 11.38
N VAL A 44 2.88 -14.81 10.51
CA VAL A 44 3.67 -14.59 9.30
C VAL A 44 5.02 -14.00 9.67
N VAL A 45 6.09 -14.69 9.25
CA VAL A 45 7.47 -14.25 9.45
C VAL A 45 8.15 -14.08 8.10
N LYS A 46 8.94 -13.01 7.97
CA LYS A 46 9.77 -12.77 6.78
C LYS A 46 11.17 -12.32 7.17
N ARG A 47 12.17 -12.95 6.56
CA ARG A 47 13.60 -12.71 6.74
C ARG A 47 14.27 -12.41 5.40
N TYR A 48 15.23 -11.51 5.43
CA TYR A 48 16.17 -11.26 4.33
C TYR A 48 17.59 -11.32 4.89
N ASP A 49 18.45 -12.12 4.29
CA ASP A 49 19.86 -12.27 4.68
C ASP A 49 20.06 -12.49 6.19
N GLY A 50 19.18 -13.30 6.80
CA GLY A 50 19.20 -13.61 8.23
C GLY A 50 18.59 -12.52 9.15
N ARG A 51 18.23 -11.35 8.61
CA ARG A 51 17.51 -10.30 9.36
C ARG A 51 16.01 -10.47 9.18
N GLU A 52 15.30 -10.61 10.30
CA GLU A 52 13.84 -10.63 10.32
C GLU A 52 13.28 -9.22 10.12
N VAL A 53 12.32 -9.09 9.21
CA VAL A 53 11.66 -7.83 8.81
C VAL A 53 10.20 -7.85 9.21
N LEU A 54 9.57 -9.02 9.24
CA LEU A 54 8.24 -9.23 9.80
C LEU A 54 8.32 -10.32 10.85
N HIS A 55 7.75 -10.03 12.01
CA HIS A 55 7.86 -10.84 13.21
C HIS A 55 6.46 -11.25 13.69
N ASP A 56 6.10 -12.52 13.46
CA ASP A 56 4.86 -13.14 13.95
C ASP A 56 3.59 -12.33 13.64
N VAL A 57 3.47 -11.86 12.39
CA VAL A 57 2.38 -10.96 11.99
C VAL A 57 1.07 -11.75 11.89
N ALA A 58 0.05 -11.31 12.64
CA ALA A 58 -1.29 -11.86 12.62
C ALA A 58 -2.33 -10.77 12.31
N LEU A 59 -3.10 -10.96 11.24
CA LEU A 59 -4.08 -9.98 10.77
C LEU A 59 -5.25 -10.70 10.12
N ASP A 60 -6.46 -10.40 10.56
CA ASP A 60 -7.70 -10.88 9.94
C ASP A 60 -8.43 -9.69 9.32
N VAL A 61 -8.79 -9.75 8.04
CA VAL A 61 -9.51 -8.72 7.29
C VAL A 61 -10.79 -9.32 6.74
N ALA A 62 -11.91 -8.63 6.97
CA ALA A 62 -13.22 -9.07 6.53
C ALA A 62 -13.43 -8.82 5.02
N PRO A 63 -14.30 -9.61 4.35
CA PRO A 63 -14.69 -9.35 2.97
C PRO A 63 -15.24 -7.91 2.80
N GLY A 64 -14.72 -7.18 1.82
CA GLY A 64 -15.14 -5.81 1.51
C GLY A 64 -14.58 -4.74 2.45
N GLU A 65 -13.79 -5.11 3.46
CA GLU A 65 -13.21 -4.15 4.41
C GLU A 65 -12.08 -3.34 3.76
N PHE A 66 -11.99 -2.05 4.10
CA PHE A 66 -10.86 -1.20 3.75
C PHE A 66 -9.91 -1.06 4.95
N VAL A 67 -8.74 -1.67 4.90
CA VAL A 67 -7.74 -1.58 5.97
C VAL A 67 -6.56 -0.74 5.53
N ALA A 68 -6.18 0.25 6.35
CA ALA A 68 -4.95 1.02 6.14
C ALA A 68 -3.84 0.52 7.07
N ILE A 69 -2.68 0.25 6.49
CA ILE A 69 -1.46 -0.15 7.17
C ILE A 69 -0.54 1.07 7.21
N VAL A 70 -0.35 1.59 8.42
CA VAL A 70 0.51 2.75 8.70
C VAL A 70 1.77 2.31 9.44
N GLY A 71 2.81 3.12 9.36
CA GLY A 71 4.08 2.85 10.05
C GLY A 71 5.25 3.57 9.40
N ARG A 72 6.38 3.61 10.11
CA ARG A 72 7.60 4.30 9.65
C ARG A 72 8.19 3.64 8.40
N SER A 73 9.03 4.37 7.68
CA SER A 73 9.78 3.77 6.57
C SER A 73 10.65 2.62 7.09
N GLY A 74 10.68 1.50 6.38
CA GLY A 74 11.47 0.33 6.75
C GLY A 74 10.86 -0.63 7.78
N CYS A 75 9.64 -0.40 8.29
CA CYS A 75 9.00 -1.34 9.24
C CYS A 75 8.37 -2.60 8.62
N GLY A 76 8.53 -2.81 7.31
CA GLY A 76 8.05 -4.03 6.63
C GLY A 76 6.68 -3.92 5.92
N LYS A 77 6.06 -2.74 5.80
CA LYS A 77 4.74 -2.57 5.14
C LYS A 77 4.70 -3.08 3.70
N SER A 78 5.63 -2.65 2.86
CA SER A 78 5.68 -3.10 1.46
C SER A 78 6.08 -4.58 1.35
N THR A 79 6.85 -5.12 2.30
CA THR A 79 7.13 -6.56 2.41
C THR A 79 5.83 -7.33 2.67
N LEU A 80 5.03 -6.90 3.66
CA LEU A 80 3.74 -7.51 3.95
C LEU A 80 2.81 -7.51 2.74
N LEU A 81 2.75 -6.38 2.02
CA LEU A 81 1.94 -6.26 0.82
C LEU A 81 2.39 -7.23 -0.29
N ARG A 82 3.70 -7.42 -0.48
CA ARG A 82 4.23 -8.39 -1.47
C ARG A 82 3.95 -9.84 -1.09
N LEU A 83 3.96 -10.16 0.20
CA LEU A 83 3.58 -11.49 0.69
C LEU A 83 2.10 -11.78 0.40
N VAL A 84 1.22 -10.85 0.74
CA VAL A 84 -0.23 -10.95 0.47
C VAL A 84 -0.51 -11.00 -1.04
N ALA A 85 0.25 -10.26 -1.85
CA ALA A 85 0.16 -10.32 -3.31
C ALA A 85 0.65 -11.66 -3.91
N GLY A 86 1.28 -12.52 -3.10
CA GLY A 86 1.97 -13.72 -3.56
C GLY A 86 3.11 -13.43 -4.54
N LEU A 87 3.72 -12.25 -4.43
CA LEU A 87 4.94 -11.89 -5.16
C LEU A 87 6.18 -12.43 -4.46
N GLU A 88 6.10 -12.64 -3.15
CA GLU A 88 7.11 -13.26 -2.31
C GLU A 88 6.47 -14.30 -1.39
N GLY A 89 7.23 -15.32 -0.99
CA GLY A 89 6.82 -16.31 0.02
C GLY A 89 7.24 -15.89 1.42
N ALA A 90 6.45 -16.26 2.43
CA ALA A 90 6.82 -16.09 3.83
C ALA A 90 7.77 -17.23 4.27
N ASP A 91 8.61 -16.97 5.27
CA ASP A 91 9.53 -17.99 5.79
C ASP A 91 8.87 -18.85 6.89
N ALA A 92 7.85 -18.32 7.56
CA ALA A 92 6.97 -19.05 8.47
C ALA A 92 5.57 -18.45 8.49
N GLY A 93 4.63 -19.18 9.11
CA GLY A 93 3.23 -18.78 9.21
C GLY A 93 2.38 -19.18 7.99
N THR A 94 1.17 -18.64 7.92
CA THR A 94 0.23 -18.88 6.81
C THR A 94 -0.47 -17.59 6.40
N ILE A 95 -0.72 -17.47 5.10
CA ILE A 95 -1.52 -16.40 4.51
C ILE A 95 -2.66 -17.09 3.77
N ALA A 96 -3.91 -16.79 4.09
CA ALA A 96 -5.08 -17.37 3.45
C ALA A 96 -5.98 -16.28 2.88
N ILE A 97 -6.43 -16.46 1.64
CA ILE A 97 -7.35 -15.55 0.94
C ILE A 97 -8.60 -16.36 0.59
N ASP A 98 -9.76 -15.93 1.09
CA ASP A 98 -11.04 -16.65 0.97
C ASP A 98 -11.00 -18.12 1.46
N GLY A 99 -10.15 -18.40 2.44
CA GLY A 99 -9.95 -19.76 2.99
C GLY A 99 -8.93 -20.62 2.23
N ASP A 100 -8.46 -20.19 1.06
CA ASP A 100 -7.37 -20.84 0.34
C ASP A 100 -6.03 -20.43 0.97
N ALA A 101 -5.39 -21.36 1.68
CA ALA A 101 -4.06 -21.15 2.24
C ALA A 101 -3.00 -21.08 1.14
N GLN A 102 -2.12 -20.08 1.22
CA GLN A 102 -0.97 -19.90 0.36
C GLN A 102 0.12 -20.91 0.77
N ASP A 103 0.24 -21.99 0.01
CA ASP A 103 1.37 -22.92 0.11
C ASP A 103 2.66 -22.16 -0.29
N HIS A 104 3.63 -22.08 0.62
CA HIS A 104 4.93 -21.41 0.44
C HIS A 104 5.72 -21.89 -0.80
N ALA A 105 5.41 -23.07 -1.32
CA ALA A 105 6.13 -23.73 -2.40
C ALA A 105 5.51 -23.58 -3.80
N LYS A 106 4.30 -23.04 -3.93
CA LYS A 106 3.59 -23.02 -5.22
C LYS A 106 3.40 -21.60 -5.74
N SER A 107 4.04 -21.34 -6.88
CA SER A 107 3.83 -20.16 -7.71
C SER A 107 2.34 -19.83 -7.84
N SER A 108 2.03 -18.57 -7.52
CA SER A 108 0.91 -17.65 -7.85
C SER A 108 -0.19 -18.02 -8.88
N ARG A 109 -0.13 -19.14 -9.60
CA ARG A 109 -1.07 -19.51 -10.68
C ARG A 109 -2.36 -20.20 -10.22
N LYS A 110 -2.47 -20.59 -8.95
CA LYS A 110 -3.65 -21.31 -8.43
C LYS A 110 -4.37 -20.53 -7.33
N ARG A 111 -4.49 -19.21 -7.49
CA ARG A 111 -5.27 -18.37 -6.57
C ARG A 111 -6.75 -18.46 -6.96
N GLY A 112 -7.61 -18.84 -6.02
CA GLY A 112 -9.06 -18.79 -6.20
C GLY A 112 -9.63 -17.36 -6.24
N ALA A 113 -8.87 -16.39 -5.71
CA ALA A 113 -9.25 -14.98 -5.66
C ALA A 113 -8.37 -14.10 -6.56
N ASP A 114 -9.01 -13.13 -7.23
CA ASP A 114 -8.32 -12.13 -8.06
C ASP A 114 -7.69 -11.02 -7.19
N VAL A 115 -6.38 -11.14 -6.96
CA VAL A 115 -5.57 -10.16 -6.23
C VAL A 115 -4.84 -9.24 -7.21
N ARG A 116 -4.96 -7.93 -7.02
CA ARG A 116 -4.26 -6.92 -7.83
C ARG A 116 -3.48 -5.95 -6.95
N VAL A 117 -2.35 -5.49 -7.47
CA VAL A 117 -1.47 -4.52 -6.81
C VAL A 117 -1.39 -3.25 -7.64
N MET A 118 -1.59 -2.11 -6.98
CA MET A 118 -1.27 -0.79 -7.50
C MET A 118 -0.07 -0.25 -6.72
N PHE A 119 1.01 0.03 -7.42
CA PHE A 119 2.25 0.56 -6.84
C PHE A 119 2.24 2.10 -6.84
N GLN A 120 3.11 2.68 -6.01
CA GLN A 120 3.36 4.12 -5.93
C GLN A 120 3.67 4.75 -7.30
N ASP A 121 4.49 4.11 -8.13
CA ASP A 121 4.68 4.52 -9.52
C ASP A 121 3.58 3.88 -10.40
N ALA A 122 2.88 4.72 -11.16
CA ALA A 122 1.86 4.31 -12.10
C ALA A 122 2.36 3.26 -13.11
N ARG A 123 3.67 3.21 -13.41
CA ARG A 123 4.31 2.19 -14.27
C ARG A 123 3.51 1.93 -15.55
N LEU A 124 3.04 2.99 -16.19
CA LEU A 124 2.33 2.89 -17.46
C LEU A 124 3.34 2.55 -18.57
N LEU A 125 2.94 1.71 -19.52
CA LEU A 125 3.75 1.39 -20.68
C LEU A 125 3.79 2.61 -21.60
N PRO A 126 4.95 3.29 -21.77
CA PRO A 126 5.02 4.59 -22.43
C PRO A 126 4.72 4.52 -23.93
N TRP A 127 4.91 3.35 -24.55
CA TRP A 127 4.61 3.08 -25.96
C TRP A 127 3.19 2.58 -26.22
N LYS A 128 2.31 2.57 -25.20
CA LYS A 128 0.89 2.24 -25.35
C LYS A 128 0.03 3.44 -25.01
N ARG A 129 -1.12 3.58 -25.67
CA ARG A 129 -2.11 4.60 -25.33
C ARG A 129 -2.75 4.30 -23.97
N VAL A 130 -3.47 5.26 -23.42
CA VAL A 130 -4.15 5.13 -22.13
C VAL A 130 -5.12 3.95 -22.12
N LEU A 131 -5.98 3.83 -23.13
CA LEU A 131 -6.93 2.72 -23.21
C LEU A 131 -6.22 1.36 -23.27
N ASP A 132 -5.13 1.26 -24.02
CA ASP A 132 -4.33 0.03 -24.13
C ASP A 132 -3.57 -0.30 -22.85
N ASN A 133 -3.21 0.72 -22.07
CA ASN A 133 -2.64 0.54 -20.73
C ASN A 133 -3.68 -0.04 -19.78
N VAL A 134 -4.92 0.47 -19.81
CA VAL A 134 -6.01 -0.09 -19.00
C VAL A 134 -6.32 -1.52 -19.44
N ALA A 135 -6.46 -1.77 -20.75
CA ALA A 135 -6.77 -3.09 -21.29
C ALA A 135 -5.65 -4.15 -21.17
N LEU A 136 -4.55 -3.82 -20.49
CA LEU A 136 -3.40 -4.70 -20.38
C LEU A 136 -3.76 -5.99 -19.63
N GLY A 137 -3.44 -7.14 -20.26
CA GLY A 137 -3.73 -8.46 -19.70
C GLY A 137 -5.18 -8.93 -19.90
N LEU A 138 -6.07 -8.13 -20.49
CA LEU A 138 -7.43 -8.57 -20.81
C LEU A 138 -7.46 -9.44 -22.07
N PRO A 139 -8.33 -10.47 -22.11
CA PRO A 139 -8.61 -11.19 -23.34
C PRO A 139 -9.29 -10.27 -24.35
N ARG A 140 -9.17 -10.60 -25.65
CA ARG A 140 -9.67 -9.75 -26.74
C ARG A 140 -11.17 -9.44 -26.62
N ALA A 141 -11.97 -10.41 -26.15
CA ALA A 141 -13.41 -10.26 -25.96
C ALA A 141 -13.78 -9.20 -24.91
N ARG A 142 -12.93 -9.00 -23.90
CA ARG A 142 -13.18 -8.10 -22.76
C ARG A 142 -12.54 -6.73 -22.89
N ARG A 143 -11.90 -6.43 -24.03
CA ARG A 143 -11.24 -5.12 -24.24
C ARG A 143 -12.20 -3.93 -24.20
N GLY A 144 -13.49 -4.14 -24.47
CA GLY A 144 -14.52 -3.10 -24.33
C GLY A 144 -14.64 -2.55 -22.91
N GLU A 145 -14.45 -3.40 -21.89
CA GLU A 145 -14.54 -3.03 -20.47
C GLU A 145 -13.52 -1.96 -20.07
N ALA A 146 -12.38 -1.89 -20.77
CA ALA A 146 -11.36 -0.89 -20.49
C ALA A 146 -11.88 0.54 -20.69
N ALA A 147 -12.77 0.78 -21.65
CA ALA A 147 -13.35 2.09 -21.88
C ALA A 147 -14.32 2.48 -20.76
N GLU A 148 -15.12 1.53 -20.28
CA GLU A 148 -16.07 1.73 -19.20
C GLU A 148 -15.35 2.05 -17.88
N VAL A 149 -14.33 1.27 -17.53
CA VAL A 149 -13.53 1.51 -16.30
C VAL A 149 -12.73 2.80 -16.40
N LEU A 150 -12.25 3.15 -17.59
CA LEU A 150 -11.58 4.45 -17.81
C LEU A 150 -12.56 5.63 -17.62
N ALA A 151 -13.82 5.47 -18.01
CA ALA A 151 -14.86 6.46 -17.74
C ALA A 151 -15.17 6.56 -16.24
N GLN A 152 -15.17 5.44 -15.50
CA GLN A 152 -15.39 5.43 -14.06
C GLN A 152 -14.33 6.21 -13.27
N VAL A 153 -13.10 6.31 -13.79
CA VAL A 153 -12.02 7.15 -13.22
C VAL A 153 -11.99 8.57 -13.82
N GLY A 154 -12.98 8.95 -14.62
CA GLY A 154 -13.13 10.29 -15.19
C GLY A 154 -12.12 10.62 -16.30
N LEU A 155 -11.66 9.62 -17.08
CA LEU A 155 -10.65 9.79 -18.13
C LEU A 155 -11.08 9.28 -19.51
N ALA A 156 -12.39 9.21 -19.77
CA ALA A 156 -12.92 8.75 -21.06
C ALA A 156 -12.38 9.57 -22.25
N ASP A 157 -12.27 10.89 -22.10
CA ASP A 157 -11.72 11.84 -23.08
C ASP A 157 -10.22 11.62 -23.36
N ARG A 158 -9.52 10.93 -22.45
CA ARG A 158 -8.07 10.65 -22.54
C ARG A 158 -7.74 9.26 -23.06
N ALA A 159 -8.72 8.47 -23.49
CA ALA A 159 -8.54 7.10 -23.98
C ALA A 159 -7.41 6.97 -25.03
N GLN A 160 -7.31 7.94 -25.93
CA GLN A 160 -6.34 7.95 -27.04
C GLN A 160 -5.04 8.71 -26.73
N ALA A 161 -4.90 9.26 -25.52
CA ALA A 161 -3.70 9.97 -25.12
C ALA A 161 -2.52 9.01 -24.91
N TRP A 162 -1.31 9.57 -24.98
CA TRP A 162 -0.08 8.89 -24.57
C TRP A 162 0.21 9.20 -23.09
N PRO A 163 0.77 8.26 -22.31
CA PRO A 163 1.09 8.48 -20.89
C PRO A 163 1.93 9.72 -20.60
N ALA A 164 2.84 10.08 -21.51
CA ALA A 164 3.68 11.28 -21.40
C ALA A 164 2.90 12.60 -21.43
N ARG A 165 1.65 12.61 -21.92
CA ARG A 165 0.78 13.80 -21.98
C ARG A 165 -0.17 13.93 -20.79
N LEU A 166 -0.10 13.00 -19.83
CA LEU A 166 -0.95 12.99 -18.65
C LEU A 166 -0.27 13.72 -17.49
N SER A 167 -1.07 14.37 -16.63
CA SER A 167 -0.60 14.82 -15.31
C SER A 167 -0.27 13.64 -14.39
N GLY A 168 0.41 13.89 -13.26
CA GLY A 168 0.70 12.86 -12.26
C GLY A 168 -0.57 12.16 -11.75
N GLY A 169 -1.59 12.94 -11.37
CA GLY A 169 -2.90 12.42 -10.95
C GLY A 169 -3.61 11.62 -12.04
N GLN A 170 -3.56 12.08 -13.28
CA GLN A 170 -4.15 11.33 -14.40
C GLN A 170 -3.44 9.98 -14.61
N ARG A 171 -2.10 9.93 -14.51
CA ARG A 171 -1.37 8.65 -14.61
C ARG A 171 -1.78 7.69 -13.49
N GLN A 172 -1.98 8.19 -12.26
CA GLN A 172 -2.46 7.36 -11.15
C GLN A 172 -3.88 6.84 -11.38
N ARG A 173 -4.79 7.68 -11.88
CA ARG A 173 -6.15 7.24 -12.25
C ARG A 173 -6.15 6.17 -13.33
N VAL A 174 -5.26 6.26 -14.32
CA VAL A 174 -5.08 5.20 -15.33
C VAL A 174 -4.53 3.92 -14.70
N ALA A 175 -3.58 4.02 -13.78
CA ALA A 175 -3.06 2.85 -13.07
C ALA A 175 -4.13 2.17 -12.20
N LEU A 176 -4.99 2.95 -11.53
CA LEU A 176 -6.16 2.45 -10.81
C LEU A 176 -7.15 1.77 -11.75
N ALA A 177 -7.49 2.40 -12.88
CA ALA A 177 -8.37 1.79 -13.89
C ALA A 177 -7.81 0.46 -14.42
N ARG A 178 -6.50 0.39 -14.67
CA ARG A 178 -5.81 -0.85 -15.08
C ARG A 178 -5.90 -1.95 -14.02
N ALA A 179 -5.88 -1.60 -12.73
CA ALA A 179 -6.09 -2.58 -11.66
C ALA A 179 -7.55 -3.06 -11.59
N LEU A 180 -8.50 -2.13 -11.73
CA LEU A 180 -9.93 -2.38 -11.57
C LEU A 180 -10.58 -3.12 -12.74
N VAL A 181 -10.05 -3.00 -13.96
CA VAL A 181 -10.64 -3.68 -15.14
C VAL A 181 -10.60 -5.20 -15.05
N HIS A 182 -9.76 -5.74 -14.16
CA HIS A 182 -9.71 -7.17 -13.87
C HIS A 182 -10.70 -7.61 -12.78
N HIS A 183 -11.57 -6.71 -12.30
CA HIS A 183 -12.55 -6.95 -11.23
C HIS A 183 -11.92 -7.62 -9.99
N PRO A 184 -10.90 -6.99 -9.37
CA PRO A 184 -10.21 -7.58 -8.23
C PRO A 184 -11.15 -7.77 -7.05
N GLN A 185 -11.04 -8.92 -6.38
CA GLN A 185 -11.69 -9.14 -5.09
C GLN A 185 -10.84 -8.58 -3.94
N LEU A 186 -9.52 -8.53 -4.12
CA LEU A 186 -8.57 -7.90 -3.20
C LEU A 186 -7.68 -6.92 -3.96
N LEU A 187 -7.77 -5.64 -3.60
CA LEU A 187 -6.92 -4.59 -4.14
C LEU A 187 -5.89 -4.14 -3.11
N LEU A 188 -4.62 -4.29 -3.47
CA LEU A 188 -3.48 -3.89 -2.66
C LEU A 188 -2.92 -2.57 -3.21
N LEU A 189 -2.80 -1.58 -2.36
CA LEU A 189 -2.39 -0.22 -2.70
C LEU A 189 -1.10 0.13 -1.94
N ASP A 190 0.03 0.23 -2.62
CA ASP A 190 1.34 0.55 -2.02
C ASP A 190 1.69 2.02 -2.26
N GLU A 191 1.39 2.88 -1.28
CA GLU A 191 1.58 4.34 -1.32
C GLU A 191 1.05 5.03 -2.61
N PRO A 192 -0.19 4.74 -3.06
CA PRO A 192 -0.70 5.22 -4.36
C PRO A 192 -0.84 6.75 -4.45
N LEU A 193 -0.83 7.45 -3.31
CA LEU A 193 -1.12 8.87 -3.18
C LEU A 193 0.11 9.75 -2.87
N GLY A 194 1.25 9.14 -2.54
CA GLY A 194 2.42 9.85 -2.01
C GLY A 194 3.06 10.85 -2.98
N ALA A 195 2.91 10.65 -4.30
CA ALA A 195 3.47 11.52 -5.33
C ALA A 195 2.51 12.62 -5.82
N LEU A 196 1.34 12.77 -5.20
CA LEU A 196 0.29 13.71 -5.62
C LEU A 196 0.32 15.00 -4.80
N ASP A 197 0.00 16.12 -5.44
CA ASP A 197 -0.29 17.38 -4.76
C ASP A 197 -1.56 17.25 -3.90
N ALA A 198 -1.75 18.19 -2.96
CA ALA A 198 -2.79 18.10 -1.94
C ALA A 198 -4.21 18.01 -2.52
N LEU A 199 -4.53 18.79 -3.57
CA LEU A 199 -5.87 18.81 -4.16
C LEU A 199 -6.12 17.52 -4.94
N THR A 200 -5.18 17.14 -5.82
CA THR A 200 -5.28 15.89 -6.57
C THR A 200 -5.37 14.68 -5.65
N ARG A 201 -4.66 14.70 -4.51
CA ARG A 201 -4.73 13.64 -3.49
C ARG A 201 -6.14 13.53 -2.91
N ILE A 202 -6.76 14.64 -2.51
CA ILE A 202 -8.13 14.65 -1.98
C ILE A 202 -9.11 14.09 -3.01
N GLU A 203 -9.01 14.54 -4.27
CA GLU A 203 -9.86 14.01 -5.34
C GLU A 203 -9.66 12.50 -5.55
N MET A 204 -8.41 12.04 -5.51
CA MET A 204 -8.08 10.63 -5.70
C MET A 204 -8.58 9.76 -4.54
N GLN A 205 -8.53 10.26 -3.30
CA GLN A 205 -9.12 9.58 -2.14
C GLN A 205 -10.63 9.39 -2.34
N GLY A 206 -11.35 10.47 -2.68
CA GLY A 206 -12.79 10.39 -2.93
C GLY A 206 -13.12 9.43 -4.07
N LEU A 207 -12.29 9.41 -5.12
CA LEU A 207 -12.43 8.45 -6.22
C LEU A 207 -12.25 7.00 -5.75
N ILE A 208 -11.18 6.71 -4.99
CA ILE A 208 -10.91 5.37 -4.46
C ILE A 208 -12.05 4.92 -3.53
N GLU A 209 -12.47 5.77 -2.59
CA GLU A 209 -13.57 5.47 -1.67
C GLU A 209 -14.87 5.18 -2.43
N GLY A 210 -15.23 6.01 -3.41
CA GLY A 210 -16.44 5.83 -4.21
C GLY A 210 -16.41 4.53 -5.03
N LEU A 211 -15.26 4.20 -5.62
CA LEU A 211 -15.07 2.95 -6.37
C LEU A 211 -15.13 1.74 -5.45
N TRP A 212 -14.45 1.79 -4.31
CA TRP A 212 -14.46 0.74 -3.31
C TRP A 212 -15.88 0.45 -2.80
N ARG A 213 -16.63 1.49 -2.39
CA ARG A 213 -18.01 1.33 -1.91
C ARG A 213 -18.95 0.79 -2.99
N ARG A 214 -18.73 1.15 -4.26
CA ARG A 214 -19.55 0.70 -5.38
C ARG A 214 -19.24 -0.74 -5.81
N LEU A 215 -17.96 -1.10 -5.83
CA LEU A 215 -17.49 -2.39 -6.35
C LEU A 215 -17.34 -3.47 -5.26
N GLY A 216 -17.26 -3.06 -3.99
CA GLY A 216 -17.31 -3.95 -2.82
C GLY A 216 -16.07 -4.82 -2.62
N PHE A 217 -14.93 -4.50 -3.25
CA PHE A 217 -13.68 -5.26 -3.08
C PHE A 217 -13.06 -5.05 -1.70
N THR A 218 -12.27 -6.00 -1.22
CA THR A 218 -11.43 -5.82 -0.02
C THR A 218 -10.21 -4.98 -0.40
N ALA A 219 -9.83 -4.01 0.43
CA ALA A 219 -8.70 -3.12 0.14
C ALA A 219 -7.67 -3.13 1.26
N LEU A 220 -6.39 -3.25 0.90
CA LEU A 220 -5.27 -2.96 1.79
C LEU A 220 -4.50 -1.76 1.27
N LEU A 221 -4.48 -0.69 2.04
CA LEU A 221 -3.72 0.52 1.76
C LEU A 221 -2.48 0.60 2.64
N VAL A 222 -1.30 0.49 2.06
CA VAL A 222 -0.06 0.89 2.72
C VAL A 222 0.14 2.38 2.49
N THR A 223 0.22 3.15 3.57
CA THR A 223 0.53 4.58 3.51
C THR A 223 1.39 5.01 4.70
N HIS A 224 2.11 6.12 4.51
CA HIS A 224 2.81 6.81 5.58
C HIS A 224 2.05 8.07 6.06
N ASP A 225 0.95 8.43 5.40
CA ASP A 225 0.13 9.60 5.72
C ASP A 225 -1.08 9.15 6.57
N VAL A 226 -1.12 9.62 7.82
CA VAL A 226 -2.20 9.27 8.77
C VAL A 226 -3.54 9.85 8.33
N SER A 227 -3.54 11.05 7.71
CA SER A 227 -4.78 11.65 7.21
C SER A 227 -5.41 10.77 6.13
N GLU A 228 -4.60 10.12 5.27
CA GLU A 228 -5.08 9.17 4.26
C GLU A 228 -5.74 7.95 4.89
N ALA A 229 -5.09 7.38 5.92
CA ALA A 229 -5.59 6.22 6.63
C ALA A 229 -6.94 6.52 7.31
N VAL A 230 -7.04 7.66 8.01
CA VAL A 230 -8.28 8.09 8.67
C VAL A 230 -9.38 8.45 7.66
N ALA A 231 -9.02 9.00 6.50
CA ALA A 231 -10.01 9.33 5.46
C ALA A 231 -10.63 8.07 4.82
N LEU A 232 -9.83 7.05 4.51
CA LEU A 232 -10.28 5.92 3.68
C LEU A 232 -10.70 4.69 4.48
N ALA A 233 -9.95 4.34 5.54
CA ALA A 233 -10.00 2.99 6.09
C ALA A 233 -11.16 2.75 7.07
N ASP A 234 -11.75 1.57 7.06
CA ASP A 234 -12.58 1.06 8.16
C ASP A 234 -11.75 0.74 9.40
N ARG A 235 -10.48 0.39 9.23
CA ARG A 235 -9.58 -0.01 10.31
C ARG A 235 -8.13 0.38 10.01
N ILE A 236 -7.42 0.84 11.02
CA ILE A 236 -6.02 1.27 10.92
C ILE A 236 -5.14 0.30 11.70
N VAL A 237 -4.17 -0.27 11.00
CA VAL A 237 -3.17 -1.19 11.53
C VAL A 237 -1.82 -0.49 11.54
N LEU A 238 -1.18 -0.38 12.70
CA LEU A 238 0.19 0.15 12.82
C LEU A 238 1.18 -0.99 12.82
N ILE A 239 2.12 -0.97 11.88
CA ILE A 239 3.30 -1.83 11.90
C ILE A 239 4.49 -1.06 12.47
N GLU A 240 5.09 -1.61 13.51
CA GLU A 240 6.29 -1.11 14.17
C GLU A 240 7.29 -2.25 14.37
N ASP A 241 8.53 -2.03 13.93
CA ASP A 241 9.62 -3.02 14.02
C ASP A 241 9.19 -4.43 13.59
N GLY A 242 8.42 -4.51 12.50
CA GLY A 242 7.91 -5.75 11.91
C GLY A 242 6.79 -6.46 12.68
N HIS A 243 6.28 -5.87 13.76
CA HIS A 243 5.12 -6.33 14.52
C HIS A 243 3.89 -5.44 14.29
N ILE A 244 2.69 -5.99 14.51
CA ILE A 244 1.47 -5.18 14.59
C ILE A 244 1.39 -4.59 16.01
N ALA A 245 1.54 -3.28 16.10
CA ALA A 245 1.55 -2.54 17.36
C ALA A 245 0.19 -1.89 17.70
N MET A 246 -0.71 -1.81 16.72
CA MET A 246 -2.06 -1.26 16.86
C MET A 246 -2.95 -1.86 15.77
N ASP A 247 -4.20 -2.15 16.12
CA ASP A 247 -5.26 -2.55 15.18
C ASP A 247 -6.57 -1.96 15.69
N GLU A 248 -6.97 -0.80 15.17
CA GLU A 248 -8.08 0.00 15.70
C GLU A 248 -9.12 0.36 14.63
N PRO A 249 -10.42 0.15 14.90
CA PRO A 249 -11.48 0.53 13.98
C PRO A 249 -11.62 2.06 13.88
N VAL A 250 -11.89 2.56 12.69
CA VAL A 250 -12.21 3.96 12.43
C VAL A 250 -13.71 4.16 12.56
N ALA A 251 -14.16 4.43 13.78
CA ALA A 251 -15.57 4.65 14.14
C ALA A 251 -16.10 6.04 13.70
N LEU A 252 -15.73 6.50 12.50
CA LEU A 252 -16.20 7.75 11.90
C LEU A 252 -17.12 7.46 10.73
N ALA A 253 -18.32 8.03 10.75
CA ALA A 253 -19.27 7.95 9.65
C ALA A 253 -18.72 8.60 8.37
N ARG A 254 -19.12 8.06 7.21
CA ARG A 254 -18.77 8.61 5.89
C ARG A 254 -19.93 9.49 5.36
N PRO A 255 -19.66 10.61 4.68
CA PRO A 255 -18.35 11.14 4.30
C PRO A 255 -17.57 11.69 5.50
N ARG A 256 -16.26 11.42 5.54
CA ARG A 256 -15.40 11.86 6.63
C ARG A 256 -14.87 13.26 6.32
N GLU A 257 -15.43 14.25 7.01
CA GLU A 257 -14.97 15.64 6.87
C GLU A 257 -13.68 15.85 7.68
N ARG A 258 -12.60 16.25 7.01
CA ARG A 258 -11.30 16.52 7.66
C ARG A 258 -11.37 17.61 8.74
N GLY A 259 -12.32 18.54 8.61
CA GLY A 259 -12.55 19.60 9.61
C GLY A 259 -13.34 19.14 10.84
N ALA A 260 -13.87 17.92 10.85
CA ALA A 260 -14.63 17.43 11.99
C ALA A 260 -13.72 17.11 13.18
N ALA A 261 -14.17 17.44 14.39
CA ALA A 261 -13.40 17.22 15.61
C ALA A 261 -12.98 15.74 15.79
N GLY A 262 -13.88 14.80 15.47
CA GLY A 262 -13.59 13.36 15.56
C GLY A 262 -12.48 12.90 14.61
N PHE A 263 -12.37 13.52 13.42
CA PHE A 263 -11.28 13.25 12.48
C PHE A 263 -9.94 13.67 13.08
N ALA A 264 -9.85 14.93 13.51
CA ALA A 264 -8.63 15.49 14.09
C ALA A 264 -8.17 14.75 15.36
N GLN A 265 -9.12 14.31 16.21
CA GLN A 265 -8.83 13.53 17.41
C GLN A 265 -8.21 12.16 17.07
N LEU A 266 -8.82 11.44 16.14
CA LEU A 266 -8.31 10.13 15.73
C LEU A 266 -6.96 10.25 15.02
N GLU A 267 -6.82 11.22 14.12
CA GLU A 267 -5.55 11.53 13.46
C GLU A 267 -4.45 11.84 14.47
N ALA A 268 -4.72 12.70 15.46
CA ALA A 268 -3.76 13.03 16.51
C ALA A 268 -3.36 11.80 17.34
N SER A 269 -4.33 10.93 17.69
CA SER A 269 -4.08 9.69 18.43
C SER A 269 -3.15 8.75 17.66
N VAL A 270 -3.46 8.47 16.39
CA VAL A 270 -2.67 7.58 15.54
C VAL A 270 -1.28 8.18 15.30
N LEU A 271 -1.19 9.48 15.00
CA LEU A 271 0.08 10.17 14.81
C LEU A 271 0.95 10.12 16.06
N GLN A 272 0.37 10.35 17.24
CA GLN A 272 1.10 10.24 18.50
C GLN A 272 1.65 8.84 18.71
N ARG A 273 0.90 7.79 18.34
CA ARG A 273 1.37 6.41 18.43
C ARG A 273 2.52 6.12 17.46
N VAL A 274 2.44 6.63 16.22
CA VAL A 274 3.52 6.53 15.23
C VAL A 274 4.78 7.29 15.68
N MET A 275 4.64 8.41 16.38
CA MET A 275 5.76 9.30 16.78
C MET A 275 6.41 8.98 18.14
N ARG A 276 5.73 8.27 19.06
CA ARG A 276 6.17 8.04 20.45
C ARG A 276 7.49 7.27 20.62
N GLN A 277 8.17 6.87 19.55
CA GLN A 277 9.49 6.24 19.58
C GLN A 277 10.55 6.94 18.71
N THR A 278 10.48 8.26 18.53
CA THR A 278 11.71 9.01 18.26
C THR A 278 12.45 9.12 19.59
N PRO A 279 13.66 8.55 19.79
CA PRO A 279 14.50 9.06 20.86
C PRO A 279 14.73 10.53 20.52
N ALA A 280 14.11 11.42 21.31
CA ALA A 280 14.37 12.84 21.20
C ALA A 280 15.88 13.01 21.36
N ALA A 281 16.58 13.33 20.27
CA ALA A 281 17.93 13.87 20.40
C ALA A 281 17.80 15.10 21.31
N PRO A 282 18.57 15.19 22.41
CA PRO A 282 18.48 16.34 23.28
C PRO A 282 18.74 17.59 22.44
N SER A 283 17.78 18.51 22.47
CA SER A 283 17.91 19.81 21.81
C SER A 283 19.18 20.49 22.32
N PRO A 284 20.02 21.08 21.45
CA PRO A 284 21.22 21.82 21.87
C PRO A 284 20.91 22.98 22.82
N LEU A 285 19.64 23.38 22.93
CA LEU A 285 19.19 24.49 23.78
C LEU A 285 19.04 24.10 25.26
N ASP A 286 18.95 22.80 25.60
CA ASP A 286 18.85 22.36 27.01
C ASP A 286 20.21 22.18 27.71
N ALA A 287 21.32 22.22 26.96
CA ALA A 287 22.68 22.10 27.52
C ALA A 287 23.24 23.43 28.05
N GLY A 288 22.62 24.57 27.72
CA GLY A 288 23.13 25.91 28.04
C GLY A 288 22.72 26.46 29.41
N THR A 289 21.62 25.99 30.01
CA THR A 289 21.00 26.68 31.15
C THR A 289 21.41 26.15 32.52
N LYS A 290 22.19 25.05 32.58
CA LYS A 290 22.62 24.44 33.87
C LYS A 290 24.06 24.74 34.30
N ARG A 291 24.81 25.63 33.63
CA ARG A 291 26.19 25.99 34.01
C ARG A 291 26.36 27.34 34.71
N ARG A 292 25.28 28.02 35.14
CA ARG A 292 25.37 29.35 35.78
C ARG A 292 24.88 29.47 37.23
N ALA A 293 24.54 28.36 37.89
CA ALA A 293 24.02 28.36 39.26
C ALA A 293 24.87 27.58 40.28
N GLN A 294 26.17 27.41 40.02
CA GLN A 294 27.11 26.75 40.94
C GLN A 294 28.48 27.43 40.87
N ARG A 295 28.58 28.64 41.43
CA ARG A 295 29.84 29.27 41.86
C ARG A 295 29.60 30.64 42.52
N ILE A 296 28.82 30.67 43.61
CA ILE A 296 28.96 31.73 44.63
C ILE A 296 28.64 31.07 45.97
N ASP A 297 29.67 30.53 46.60
CA ASP A 297 29.81 30.44 48.05
C ASP A 297 31.18 29.83 48.30
N ASP A 298 32.15 30.71 48.56
CA ASP A 298 33.16 30.48 49.60
C ASP A 298 33.87 31.83 49.84
N GLY A 299 33.66 32.35 51.05
CA GLY A 299 34.17 33.64 51.47
C GLY A 299 35.67 33.64 51.66
N THR A 300 36.29 34.78 51.37
CA THR A 300 37.48 35.22 52.09
C THR A 300 37.55 36.74 52.09
N HIS A 301 37.53 37.29 53.30
CA HIS A 301 37.99 38.63 53.67
C HIS A 301 39.31 38.98 52.98
N ILE A 302 39.38 40.10 52.27
CA ILE A 302 40.63 40.89 52.11
C ILE A 302 40.27 42.39 52.06
N ASP A 303 41.01 43.15 52.85
CA ASP A 303 40.96 44.59 53.10
C ASP A 303 40.91 45.50 51.86
N MET A 304 40.19 46.61 52.02
CA MET A 304 40.37 47.81 51.22
C MET A 304 41.54 48.64 51.77
N THR A 305 42.66 48.63 51.07
CA THR A 305 43.67 49.68 51.16
C THR A 305 44.05 50.15 49.75
N GLU A 306 43.65 51.38 49.49
CA GLU A 306 44.46 52.45 48.92
C GLU A 306 45.39 52.20 47.71
N SER A 307 45.17 53.09 46.73
CA SER A 307 46.20 53.90 46.08
C SER A 307 46.76 53.41 44.73
N SER A 308 46.49 54.28 43.75
CA SER A 308 47.50 54.86 42.86
C SER A 308 47.76 54.22 41.49
N PHE A 309 47.33 54.98 40.49
CA PHE A 309 48.11 55.46 39.35
C PHE A 309 48.19 54.68 38.01
N ALA A 310 48.01 55.51 36.97
CA ALA A 310 48.56 55.50 35.61
C ALA A 310 48.07 54.39 34.65
N GLY A 311 47.58 54.66 33.44
CA GLY A 311 47.72 55.82 32.56
C GLY A 311 48.84 55.60 31.53
N ALA A 312 48.49 55.17 30.31
CA ALA A 312 49.17 55.38 29.02
C ALA A 312 48.49 54.45 27.99
N ARG A 313 47.81 54.99 26.97
CA ARG A 313 48.34 55.28 25.62
C ARG A 313 48.69 54.02 24.83
#